data_AF-A0AAJ6JBT2-F1
#
_entry.id   AF-A0AAJ6JBT2-F1
#
_cell.length_a   1.000
_cell.length_b   1.000
_cell.length_c   1.000
_cell.angle_alpha   90.00
_cell.angle_beta   90.00
_cell.angle_gamma   90.00
#
_symmetry.space_group_name_H-M   'P 1'
#
loop_
_entity.id
_entity.type
_entity.pdbx_description
1 polymer ?
#
loop_
_entity_poly.entity_id
_entity_poly.type
_entity_poly.pdbx_seq_one_letter_code
_entity_poly.pdbx_strand_id
1 'polypeptide(L)'
;MPNRRTILTAALAATAASATRALADGGMSGISAYAFAFPALSGDDIRLAAFTGRPLLIVNTASLCGYTPQYAGLQELWSEFRERGLTIIGVPSNDFGGQEPGGASEISETAHHQYGVTFPIAAKVVVVGAKAHPFYKWAAEARPKEVPRWNFHKYLIGRDGYIAEVFASAVEPTDTRVKTAVAKALADS
;
A
#
# COMPACT_ATOMS: atom_id res chain seq x y z
N MET A 1 -71.40 -45.94 13.78
CA MET A 1 -69.97 -46.21 13.47
C MET A 1 -69.48 -45.12 12.50
N PRO A 2 -68.22 -44.65 12.64
CA PRO A 2 -67.84 -43.25 12.42
C PRO A 2 -67.23 -42.98 11.03
N ASN A 3 -67.31 -41.72 10.59
CA ASN A 3 -66.16 -40.91 10.12
C ASN A 3 -66.71 -39.54 9.65
N ARG A 4 -66.52 -38.43 10.37
CA ARG A 4 -65.27 -37.66 10.54
C ARG A 4 -64.41 -37.65 9.26
N ARG A 5 -64.45 -36.53 8.51
CA ARG A 5 -63.29 -35.62 8.37
C ARG A 5 -63.58 -34.47 7.37
N THR A 6 -63.70 -33.27 7.94
CA THR A 6 -63.15 -32.00 7.45
C THR A 6 -61.78 -32.17 6.79
N ILE A 7 -61.43 -31.37 5.78
CA ILE A 7 -60.10 -30.76 5.50
C ILE A 7 -60.25 -30.01 4.15
N LEU A 8 -60.36 -28.67 4.19
CA LEU A 8 -59.30 -27.65 4.07
C LEU A 8 -58.85 -27.36 2.63
N THR A 9 -59.17 -26.13 2.25
CA THR A 9 -58.56 -25.28 1.22
C THR A 9 -57.03 -25.33 1.27
N ALA A 10 -56.38 -25.45 0.11
CA ALA A 10 -54.95 -25.14 -0.03
C ALA A 10 -54.77 -24.23 -1.24
N ALA A 11 -54.62 -22.93 -0.98
CA ALA A 11 -54.13 -21.96 -1.95
C ALA A 11 -52.63 -22.16 -2.14
N LEU A 12 -52.19 -22.40 -3.37
CA LEU A 12 -50.78 -22.56 -3.71
C LEU A 12 -50.15 -21.17 -3.83
N ALA A 13 -49.54 -20.68 -2.75
CA ALA A 13 -48.68 -19.49 -2.79
C ALA A 13 -47.31 -19.90 -3.36
N ALA A 14 -47.00 -19.41 -4.57
CA ALA A 14 -45.67 -19.55 -5.15
C ALA A 14 -44.71 -18.59 -4.45
N THR A 15 -43.84 -19.13 -3.59
CA THR A 15 -42.72 -18.39 -3.02
C THR A 15 -41.56 -18.39 -4.02
N ALA A 16 -41.34 -17.24 -4.67
CA ALA A 16 -40.09 -16.99 -5.39
C ALA A 16 -38.96 -16.86 -4.37
N ALA A 17 -38.16 -17.91 -4.19
CA ALA A 17 -36.94 -17.84 -3.40
C ALA A 17 -35.91 -16.99 -4.16
N SER A 18 -35.61 -15.80 -3.64
CA SER A 18 -34.45 -15.01 -4.06
C SER A 18 -33.18 -15.81 -3.83
N ALA A 19 -32.57 -16.29 -4.91
CA ALA A 19 -31.23 -16.84 -4.88
C ALA A 19 -30.24 -15.69 -4.67
N THR A 20 -29.82 -15.49 -3.41
CA THR A 20 -28.64 -14.69 -3.11
C THR A 20 -27.45 -15.38 -3.78
N ARG A 21 -26.97 -14.83 -4.90
CA ARG A 21 -25.65 -15.16 -5.43
C ARG A 21 -24.64 -14.69 -4.39
N ALA A 22 -24.22 -15.60 -3.52
CA ALA A 22 -22.94 -15.46 -2.84
C ALA A 22 -21.90 -15.29 -3.95
N LEU A 23 -21.34 -14.09 -4.05
CA LEU A 23 -20.16 -13.87 -4.85
C LEU A 23 -19.12 -14.86 -4.34
N ALA A 24 -18.67 -15.72 -5.26
CA ALA A 24 -17.59 -16.63 -5.02
C ALA A 24 -16.40 -15.83 -4.51
N ASP A 25 -16.04 -16.06 -3.25
CA ASP A 25 -14.78 -15.64 -2.68
C ASP A 25 -13.68 -16.45 -3.39
N GLY A 26 -13.30 -15.93 -4.55
CA GLY A 26 -12.27 -16.49 -5.42
C GLY A 26 -10.91 -16.30 -4.78
N GLY A 27 -10.61 -17.12 -3.78
CA GLY A 27 -9.28 -17.45 -3.26
C GLY A 27 -8.17 -16.43 -3.49
N MET A 28 -8.07 -15.44 -2.59
CA MET A 28 -6.85 -14.64 -2.43
C MET A 28 -5.74 -15.48 -1.78
N SER A 29 -5.21 -16.45 -2.53
CA SER A 29 -4.12 -17.35 -2.09
C SER A 29 -2.73 -16.87 -2.52
N GLY A 30 -2.61 -15.63 -3.01
CA GLY A 30 -1.33 -15.01 -3.33
C GLY A 30 -0.65 -14.39 -2.10
N ILE A 31 0.69 -14.35 -2.12
CA ILE A 31 1.47 -13.54 -1.18
C ILE A 31 1.09 -12.07 -1.43
N SER A 32 0.61 -11.38 -0.40
CA SER A 32 0.34 -9.94 -0.43
C SER A 32 1.51 -9.15 0.18
N ALA A 33 1.45 -7.82 0.09
CA ALA A 33 2.44 -6.93 0.70
C ALA A 33 2.61 -7.19 2.22
N TYR A 34 1.58 -7.69 2.89
CA TYR A 34 1.61 -7.94 4.34
C TYR A 34 2.59 -9.04 4.77
N ALA A 35 3.09 -9.85 3.84
CA ALA A 35 4.14 -10.83 4.12
C ALA A 35 5.54 -10.21 4.32
N PHE A 36 5.71 -8.93 3.99
CA PHE A 36 7.02 -8.27 4.03
C PHE A 36 7.18 -7.35 5.25
N ALA A 37 8.43 -7.08 5.59
CA ALA A 37 8.84 -6.09 6.56
C ALA A 37 10.07 -5.36 6.02
N PHE A 38 10.29 -4.13 6.48
CA PHE A 38 11.55 -3.42 6.27
C PHE A 38 12.21 -3.18 7.62
N PRO A 39 13.54 -3.28 7.75
CA PRO A 39 14.21 -2.78 8.95
C PRO A 39 13.91 -1.29 9.10
N ALA A 40 13.51 -0.78 10.27
CA ALA A 40 13.36 0.68 10.44
C ALA A 40 14.71 1.36 10.65
N LEU A 41 14.75 2.64 10.33
CA LEU A 41 15.88 3.51 10.67
C LEU A 41 16.08 3.61 12.20
N SER A 42 15.00 3.47 12.98
CA SER A 42 15.00 3.52 14.45
C SER A 42 15.43 2.22 15.13
N GLY A 43 15.60 1.12 14.38
CA GLY A 43 16.10 -0.17 14.90
C GLY A 43 15.10 -1.33 14.83
N ASP A 44 13.82 -1.11 15.11
CA ASP A 44 12.79 -2.16 15.04
C ASP A 44 12.23 -2.34 13.62
N ASP A 45 11.73 -3.52 13.24
CA ASP A 45 11.16 -3.72 11.91
C ASP A 45 9.82 -2.98 11.69
N ILE A 46 9.69 -2.33 10.53
CA ILE A 46 8.40 -1.90 9.97
C ILE A 46 7.72 -3.11 9.30
N ARG A 47 6.93 -3.84 10.07
CA ARG A 47 6.19 -5.01 9.57
C ARG A 47 4.92 -4.57 8.83
N LEU A 48 4.81 -4.89 7.53
CA LEU A 48 3.66 -4.45 6.74
C LEU A 48 2.34 -5.08 7.21
N ALA A 49 2.40 -6.29 7.80
CA ALA A 49 1.26 -6.93 8.45
C ALA A 49 0.59 -6.07 9.54
N ALA A 50 1.35 -5.18 10.20
CA ALA A 50 0.78 -4.27 11.20
C ALA A 50 -0.23 -3.28 10.59
N PHE A 51 -0.23 -3.12 9.27
CA PHE A 51 -1.13 -2.23 8.53
C PHE A 51 -2.18 -2.99 7.70
N THR A 52 -2.48 -4.24 8.05
CA THR A 52 -3.55 -5.01 7.41
C THR A 52 -4.86 -4.21 7.39
N GLY A 53 -5.53 -4.16 6.22
CA GLY A 53 -6.77 -3.42 6.04
C GLY A 53 -6.59 -1.91 5.90
N ARG A 54 -5.35 -1.41 5.82
CA ARG A 54 -5.04 0.01 5.62
C ARG A 54 -4.20 0.22 4.35
N PRO A 55 -4.46 1.27 3.57
CA PRO A 55 -3.63 1.59 2.42
C PRO A 55 -2.21 2.02 2.82
N LEU A 56 -1.22 1.58 2.03
CA LEU A 56 0.19 1.92 2.21
C LEU A 56 0.73 2.63 0.98
N LEU A 57 1.46 3.71 1.15
CA LEU A 57 2.29 4.29 0.08
C LEU A 57 3.76 4.01 0.38
N ILE A 58 4.36 3.09 -0.36
CA ILE A 58 5.78 2.73 -0.24
C ILE A 58 6.59 3.53 -1.27
N VAL A 59 7.58 4.29 -0.81
CA VAL A 59 8.35 5.20 -1.68
C VAL A 59 9.84 4.93 -1.53
N ASN A 60 10.56 4.59 -2.60
CA ASN A 60 12.02 4.53 -2.51
C ASN A 60 12.57 5.96 -2.48
N THR A 61 13.35 6.31 -1.47
CA THR A 61 13.83 7.68 -1.27
C THR A 61 15.34 7.79 -1.41
N ALA A 62 15.81 9.02 -1.61
CA ALA A 62 17.23 9.38 -1.64
C ALA A 62 17.39 10.81 -1.07
N SER A 63 18.46 11.07 -0.33
CA SER A 63 18.72 12.40 0.25
C SER A 63 19.34 13.38 -0.73
N LEU A 64 20.13 12.92 -1.71
CA LEU A 64 20.91 13.78 -2.62
C LEU A 64 20.39 13.76 -4.07
N CYS A 65 19.07 13.62 -4.24
CA CYS A 65 18.41 13.55 -5.54
C CYS A 65 17.71 14.88 -5.89
N GLY A 66 17.57 15.18 -7.17
CA GLY A 66 16.72 16.30 -7.63
C GLY A 66 15.25 16.18 -7.21
N TYR A 67 14.79 14.97 -6.85
CA TYR A 67 13.46 14.70 -6.32
C TYR A 67 13.39 14.71 -4.78
N THR A 68 14.50 14.93 -4.06
CA THR A 68 14.48 15.03 -2.58
C THR A 68 13.43 16.02 -2.07
N PRO A 69 13.18 17.18 -2.72
CA PRO A 69 12.10 18.08 -2.31
C PRO A 69 10.70 17.46 -2.23
N GLN A 70 10.45 16.31 -2.89
CA GLN A 70 9.19 15.58 -2.76
C GLN A 70 8.91 15.07 -1.34
N TYR A 71 9.90 15.00 -0.44
CA TYR A 71 9.63 14.73 0.98
C TYR A 71 8.60 15.69 1.58
N ALA A 72 8.63 16.98 1.20
CA ALA A 72 7.63 17.94 1.66
C ALA A 72 6.23 17.58 1.17
N GLY A 73 6.08 17.20 -0.10
CA GLY A 73 4.80 16.76 -0.66
C GLY A 73 4.31 15.45 -0.03
N LEU A 74 5.21 14.51 0.28
CA LEU A 74 4.87 13.28 1.00
C LEU A 74 4.39 13.60 2.43
N GLN A 75 5.05 14.53 3.11
CA GLN A 75 4.65 14.95 4.45
C GLN A 75 3.27 15.64 4.44
N GLU A 76 2.98 16.47 3.42
CA GLU A 76 1.65 17.05 3.21
C GLU A 76 0.60 15.95 3.01
N LEU A 77 0.85 15.02 2.07
CA LEU A 77 -0.06 13.91 1.78
C LEU A 77 -0.31 13.05 3.02
N TRP A 78 0.74 12.73 3.78
CA TRP A 78 0.61 12.01 5.04
C TRP A 78 -0.23 12.80 6.05
N SER A 79 0.00 14.11 6.16
CA SER A 79 -0.75 14.95 7.09
C SER A 79 -2.24 15.03 6.75
N GLU A 80 -2.56 15.05 5.46
CA GLU A 80 -3.95 15.07 4.97
C GLU A 80 -4.68 13.75 5.18
N PHE A 81 -4.01 12.60 5.01
CA PHE A 81 -4.68 11.30 4.92
C PHE A 81 -4.37 10.31 6.05
N ARG A 82 -3.38 10.56 6.93
CA ARG A 82 -2.99 9.60 7.98
C ARG A 82 -4.13 9.27 8.94
N GLU A 83 -4.94 10.27 9.32
CA GLU A 83 -6.04 10.10 10.28
C GLU A 83 -7.21 9.31 9.66
N ARG A 84 -7.24 9.24 8.32
CA ARG A 84 -8.19 8.43 7.55
C ARG A 84 -7.68 7.01 7.29
N GLY A 85 -6.45 6.71 7.68
CA GLY A 85 -5.87 5.37 7.64
C GLY A 85 -4.73 5.16 6.64
N LEU A 86 -4.29 6.19 5.89
CA LEU A 86 -3.10 6.06 5.04
C LEU A 86 -1.84 5.94 5.92
N THR A 87 -0.92 5.03 5.54
CA THR A 87 0.46 5.09 6.03
C THR A 87 1.42 5.27 4.85
N ILE A 88 2.38 6.17 4.99
CA ILE A 88 3.49 6.32 4.04
C ILE A 88 4.74 5.69 4.67
N ILE A 89 5.54 4.97 3.88
CA ILE A 89 6.83 4.44 4.32
C ILE A 89 7.89 4.89 3.32
N GLY A 90 8.86 5.69 3.80
CA GLY A 90 10.05 6.04 3.04
C GLY A 90 11.07 4.91 3.12
N VAL A 91 11.63 4.50 1.98
CA VAL A 91 12.57 3.39 1.85
C VAL A 91 13.86 3.90 1.19
N PRO A 92 14.84 4.38 1.98
CA PRO A 92 16.08 4.92 1.44
C PRO A 92 16.83 3.87 0.61
N SER A 93 17.39 4.29 -0.53
CA SER A 93 18.18 3.41 -1.39
C SER A 93 19.28 4.15 -2.13
N ASN A 94 20.45 3.51 -2.24
CA ASN A 94 21.59 4.07 -2.97
C ASN A 94 21.68 3.59 -4.42
N ASP A 95 20.71 2.81 -4.89
CA ASP A 95 20.79 2.10 -6.18
C ASP A 95 20.72 3.04 -7.40
N PHE A 96 20.16 4.24 -7.23
CA PHE A 96 19.98 5.21 -8.32
C PHE A 96 20.95 6.38 -8.15
N GLY A 97 21.99 6.39 -8.98
CA GLY A 97 22.96 7.48 -9.06
C GLY A 97 23.82 7.66 -7.81
N GLY A 98 23.82 6.73 -6.86
CA GLY A 98 24.58 6.85 -5.61
C GLY A 98 24.10 8.00 -4.73
N GLN A 99 22.80 8.33 -4.77
CA GLN A 99 22.22 9.53 -4.15
C GLN A 99 21.76 9.34 -2.69
N GLU A 100 22.08 8.19 -2.08
CA GLU A 100 21.88 7.93 -0.65
C GLU A 100 23.16 7.30 -0.05
N PRO A 101 24.32 7.98 -0.13
CA PRO A 101 25.59 7.40 0.27
C PRO A 101 25.72 7.27 1.80
N GLY A 102 25.05 8.14 2.56
CA GLY A 102 25.11 8.23 4.01
C GLY A 102 24.50 7.04 4.76
N GLY A 103 24.77 7.00 6.06
CA GLY A 103 24.23 6.00 6.99
C GLY A 103 22.92 6.47 7.62
N ALA A 104 22.54 5.82 8.73
CA ALA A 104 21.29 6.10 9.40
C ALA A 104 21.19 7.56 9.92
N SER A 105 22.31 8.12 10.38
CA SER A 105 22.35 9.49 10.91
C SER A 105 22.08 10.52 9.81
N GLU A 106 22.69 10.37 8.63
CA GLU A 106 22.51 11.29 7.51
C GLU A 106 21.10 11.18 6.91
N ILE A 107 20.56 9.96 6.81
CA ILE A 107 19.17 9.75 6.38
C ILE A 107 18.21 10.43 7.36
N SER A 108 18.44 10.28 8.67
CA SER A 108 17.62 10.91 9.72
C SER A 108 17.71 12.43 9.64
N GLU A 109 18.91 12.97 9.42
CA GLU A 109 19.14 14.41 9.24
C GLU A 109 18.31 14.95 8.07
N THR A 110 18.40 14.33 6.89
CA THR A 110 17.63 14.81 5.74
C THR A 110 16.12 14.62 5.95
N ALA A 111 15.65 13.42 6.27
CA ALA A 111 14.22 13.16 6.36
C ALA A 111 13.56 13.96 7.50
N HIS A 112 14.08 13.85 8.72
CA HIS A 112 13.42 14.38 9.91
C HIS A 112 13.79 15.84 10.18
N HIS A 113 15.08 16.21 10.13
CA HIS A 113 15.52 17.55 10.51
C HIS A 113 15.37 18.57 9.38
N GLN A 114 15.71 18.21 8.15
CA GLN A 114 15.61 19.14 7.01
C GLN A 114 14.20 19.23 6.43
N TYR A 115 13.50 18.10 6.29
CA TYR A 115 12.17 18.04 5.66
C TYR A 115 10.99 17.84 6.62
N GLY A 116 11.24 17.64 7.91
CA GLY A 116 10.16 17.50 8.90
C GLY A 116 9.30 16.25 8.71
N VAL A 117 9.85 15.21 8.06
CA VAL A 117 9.14 13.95 7.83
C VAL A 117 8.83 13.29 9.16
N THR A 118 7.58 12.87 9.33
CA THR A 118 7.10 12.18 10.54
C THR A 118 6.45 10.84 10.26
N PHE A 119 6.35 10.44 8.99
CA PHE A 119 6.01 9.08 8.60
C PHE A 119 7.22 8.13 8.77
N PRO A 120 6.98 6.81 8.94
CA PRO A 120 8.06 5.83 9.11
C PRO A 120 9.10 5.84 7.97
N ILE A 121 10.38 5.79 8.36
CA ILE A 121 11.53 5.64 7.46
C ILE A 121 12.21 4.30 7.74
N ALA A 122 12.39 3.49 6.69
CA ALA A 122 13.17 2.28 6.75
C ALA A 122 14.67 2.57 6.83
N ALA A 123 15.45 1.60 7.30
CA ALA A 123 16.88 1.58 7.01
C ALA A 123 17.11 1.43 5.50
N LYS A 124 18.32 1.78 5.05
CA LYS A 124 18.68 1.72 3.64
C LYS A 124 18.64 0.29 3.11
N VAL A 125 17.99 0.08 1.97
CA VAL A 125 17.89 -1.24 1.30
C VAL A 125 18.19 -1.14 -0.20
N VAL A 126 18.47 -2.30 -0.81
CA VAL A 126 18.54 -2.46 -2.26
C VAL A 126 17.11 -2.61 -2.79
N VAL A 127 16.73 -1.85 -3.80
CA VAL A 127 15.38 -1.79 -4.38
C VAL A 127 15.32 -2.27 -5.84
N VAL A 128 16.47 -2.45 -6.50
CA VAL A 128 16.55 -3.01 -7.86
C VAL A 128 17.59 -4.12 -8.02
N GLY A 129 17.42 -4.93 -9.08
CA GLY A 129 18.33 -6.02 -9.44
C GLY A 129 18.18 -7.28 -8.58
N ALA A 130 19.10 -8.23 -8.76
CA ALA A 130 19.00 -9.57 -8.16
C ALA A 130 19.03 -9.57 -6.62
N LYS A 131 19.62 -8.54 -6.02
CA LYS A 131 19.71 -8.35 -4.56
C LYS A 131 18.62 -7.45 -3.99
N ALA A 132 17.63 -7.05 -4.80
CA ALA A 132 16.52 -6.25 -4.34
C ALA A 132 15.82 -6.90 -3.14
N HIS A 133 15.37 -6.05 -2.23
CA HIS A 133 14.58 -6.43 -1.08
C HIS A 133 13.33 -7.23 -1.52
N PRO A 134 12.89 -8.26 -0.78
CA PRO A 134 11.79 -9.14 -1.20
C PRO A 134 10.51 -8.41 -1.62
N PHE A 135 10.15 -7.32 -0.94
CA PHE A 135 9.03 -6.46 -1.35
C PHE A 135 9.15 -5.97 -2.80
N TYR A 136 10.33 -5.47 -3.21
CA TYR A 136 10.54 -4.96 -4.56
C TYR A 136 10.61 -6.07 -5.61
N LYS A 137 11.06 -7.27 -5.24
CA LYS A 137 10.98 -8.45 -6.11
C LYS A 137 9.53 -8.83 -6.37
N TRP A 138 8.73 -8.94 -5.32
CA TRP A 138 7.29 -9.19 -5.42
C TRP A 138 6.58 -8.11 -6.24
N ALA A 139 6.90 -6.83 -6.00
CA ALA A 139 6.31 -5.73 -6.78
C ALA A 139 6.69 -5.80 -8.26
N ALA A 140 7.92 -6.19 -8.59
CA ALA A 140 8.37 -6.41 -9.97
C ALA A 140 7.69 -7.62 -10.63
N GLU A 141 7.37 -8.68 -9.89
CA GLU A 141 6.59 -9.81 -10.40
C GLU A 141 5.13 -9.41 -10.66
N ALA A 142 4.52 -8.66 -9.74
CA ALA A 142 3.15 -8.20 -9.84
C ALA A 142 2.94 -7.11 -10.92
N ARG A 143 3.91 -6.21 -11.08
CA ARG A 143 3.87 -5.05 -12.00
C ARG A 143 5.19 -4.90 -12.78
N PRO A 144 5.53 -5.84 -13.69
CA PRO A 144 6.84 -5.90 -14.34
C PRO A 144 7.20 -4.69 -15.21
N LYS A 145 6.21 -3.92 -15.64
CA LYS A 145 6.42 -2.71 -16.47
C LYS A 145 6.56 -1.43 -15.63
N GLU A 146 6.32 -1.52 -14.32
CA GLU A 146 6.18 -0.39 -13.40
C GLU A 146 7.15 -0.58 -12.21
N VAL A 147 8.38 -1.01 -12.53
CA VAL A 147 9.48 -1.11 -11.57
C VAL A 147 10.16 0.25 -11.38
N PRO A 148 10.81 0.49 -10.22
CA PRO A 148 11.49 1.76 -9.98
C PRO A 148 12.60 1.96 -11.03
N ARG A 149 12.54 3.09 -11.73
CA ARG A 149 13.59 3.54 -12.66
C ARG A 149 14.48 4.64 -12.08
N TRP A 150 14.04 5.24 -10.98
CA TRP A 150 14.72 6.31 -10.29
C TRP A 150 14.21 6.43 -8.84
N ASN A 151 14.79 7.37 -8.08
CA ASN A 151 14.34 7.73 -6.73
C ASN A 151 12.92 8.32 -6.75
N PHE A 152 12.19 8.20 -5.64
CA PHE A 152 10.82 8.66 -5.44
C PHE A 152 9.74 7.98 -6.30
N HIS A 153 9.98 6.74 -6.72
CA HIS A 153 8.94 5.88 -7.27
C HIS A 153 8.02 5.37 -6.14
N LYS A 154 6.71 5.26 -6.41
CA LYS A 154 5.69 5.07 -5.37
C LYS A 154 4.80 3.89 -5.71
N TYR A 155 4.67 2.95 -4.77
CA TYR A 155 3.67 1.88 -4.83
C TYR A 155 2.55 2.18 -3.85
N LEU A 156 1.32 2.34 -4.35
CA LEU A 156 0.13 2.38 -3.51
C LEU A 156 -0.40 0.96 -3.35
N ILE A 157 -0.38 0.46 -2.12
CA ILE A 157 -0.95 -0.81 -1.71
C ILE A 157 -2.37 -0.55 -1.19
N GLY A 158 -3.34 -1.31 -1.69
CA GLY A 158 -4.72 -1.28 -1.23
C GLY A 158 -4.91 -1.93 0.15
N ARG A 159 -6.14 -1.87 0.67
CA ARG A 159 -6.51 -2.52 1.94
C ARG A 159 -6.47 -4.04 1.88
N ASP A 160 -6.53 -4.59 0.69
CA ASP A 160 -6.39 -6.02 0.40
C ASP A 160 -4.92 -6.49 0.44
N GLY A 161 -3.97 -5.56 0.54
CA GLY A 161 -2.54 -5.85 0.54
C GLY A 161 -1.90 -5.98 -0.86
N TYR A 162 -2.62 -5.65 -1.94
CA TYR A 162 -2.11 -5.73 -3.31
C TYR A 162 -1.84 -4.34 -3.90
N ILE A 163 -1.05 -4.27 -4.97
CA ILE A 163 -0.71 -2.99 -5.62
C ILE A 163 -1.95 -2.44 -6.33
N ALA A 164 -2.51 -1.37 -5.76
CA ALA A 164 -3.65 -0.64 -6.30
C ALA A 164 -3.24 0.35 -7.40
N GLU A 165 -2.09 1.02 -7.25
CA GLU A 165 -1.57 1.98 -8.24
C GLU A 165 -0.05 2.14 -8.13
N VAL A 166 0.60 2.57 -9.22
CA VAL A 166 2.04 2.85 -9.26
C VAL A 166 2.30 4.25 -9.85
N PHE A 167 3.17 5.02 -9.19
CA PHE A 167 3.55 6.34 -9.66
C PHE A 167 5.05 6.45 -9.92
N ALA A 168 5.39 6.89 -11.13
CA ALA A 168 6.75 7.20 -11.51
C ALA A 168 7.31 8.38 -10.69
N SER A 169 8.64 8.47 -10.60
CA SER A 169 9.37 9.49 -9.86
C SER A 169 8.92 10.93 -10.14
N ALA A 170 8.64 11.24 -11.40
CA ALA A 170 8.22 12.58 -11.83
C ALA A 170 6.79 12.97 -11.40
N VAL A 171 5.99 12.02 -10.91
CA VAL A 171 4.66 12.32 -10.38
C VAL A 171 4.82 12.83 -8.96
N GLU A 172 4.47 14.09 -8.75
CA GLU A 172 4.53 14.73 -7.44
C GLU A 172 3.56 14.08 -6.45
N PRO A 173 3.92 13.95 -5.16
CA PRO A 173 3.05 13.36 -4.14
C PRO A 173 1.71 14.06 -3.98
N THR A 174 1.67 15.37 -4.26
CA THR A 174 0.47 16.21 -4.14
C THR A 174 -0.31 16.32 -5.44
N ASP A 175 0.13 15.66 -6.51
CA ASP A 175 -0.60 15.56 -7.78
C ASP A 175 -1.99 14.98 -7.55
N THR A 176 -3.00 15.54 -8.22
CA THR A 176 -4.39 15.10 -8.13
C THR A 176 -4.53 13.60 -8.36
N ARG A 177 -3.74 13.00 -9.27
CA ARG A 177 -3.76 11.55 -9.51
C ARG A 177 -3.39 10.75 -8.27
N VAL A 178 -2.39 11.19 -7.52
CA VAL A 178 -1.96 10.53 -6.27
C VAL A 178 -3.04 10.71 -5.20
N LYS A 179 -3.53 11.94 -4.98
CA LYS A 179 -4.57 12.23 -3.97
C LYS A 179 -5.86 11.45 -4.27
N THR A 180 -6.29 11.37 -5.53
CA THR A 180 -7.48 10.61 -5.94
C THR A 180 -7.29 9.11 -5.72
N ALA A 181 -6.14 8.53 -6.09
CA ALA A 181 -5.88 7.11 -5.87
C ALA A 181 -5.84 6.76 -4.39
N VAL A 182 -5.20 7.59 -3.56
CA VAL A 182 -5.19 7.44 -2.09
C VAL A 182 -6.61 7.53 -1.53
N ALA A 183 -7.39 8.54 -1.92
CA ALA A 183 -8.77 8.70 -1.47
C ALA A 183 -9.64 7.49 -1.85
N LYS A 184 -9.43 6.93 -3.05
CA LYS A 184 -10.11 5.71 -3.49
C LYS A 184 -9.70 4.49 -2.65
N ALA A 185 -8.39 4.27 -2.46
CA ALA A 185 -7.90 3.15 -1.65
C ALA A 185 -8.39 3.22 -0.18
N LEU A 186 -8.65 4.43 0.32
CA LEU A 186 -9.26 4.66 1.64
C LEU A 186 -10.78 4.42 1.68
N ALA A 187 -11.47 4.45 0.54
CA ALA A 187 -12.91 4.26 0.45
C ALA A 187 -13.29 2.80 0.17
N ASP A 188 -12.48 2.11 -0.63
CA ASP A 188 -12.67 0.70 -0.96
C ASP A 188 -12.62 -0.12 0.35
N SER A 189 -13.62 -0.98 0.58
CA SER A 189 -13.82 -1.77 1.81
C SER A 189 -13.85 -3.25 1.48
#